data_AF-A0A444ZEM5-F1
#
_entry.id   AF-A0A444ZEM5-F1
#
_cell.length_a   1.000
_cell.length_b   1.000
_cell.length_c   1.000
_cell.angle_alpha   90.00
_cell.angle_beta   90.00
_cell.angle_gamma   90.00
#
_symmetry.space_group_name_H-M   'P 1'
#
loop_
_entity.id
_entity.type
_entity.pdbx_description
1 polymer ?
#
loop_
_entity_poly.entity_id
_entity_poly.type
_entity_poly.pdbx_seq_one_letter_code
_entity_poly.pdbx_strand_id
1 'polypeptide(L)'
;MAVHHIRIISVLLIASLPFTIAIEGKGNSSEPSDADRIEFALNLEYLEAEFFLYGALGYGLDVVAPELAGGGPAPIGAQLAALSPLVRDLISQFAYQEVGHLRFIHYLFTFEDIFI
;
A
#
# COMPACT_ATOMS: atom_id res chain seq x y z
N MET A 1 8.66 -19.76 -28.31
CA MET A 1 8.46 -19.21 -26.95
C MET A 1 7.82 -17.81 -26.95
N ALA A 2 8.14 -16.90 -27.89
CA ALA A 2 7.53 -15.56 -27.93
C ALA A 2 5.99 -15.52 -28.17
N VAL A 3 5.43 -16.47 -28.91
CA VAL A 3 3.99 -16.52 -29.24
C VAL A 3 3.11 -16.81 -28.02
N HIS A 4 3.64 -17.50 -27.00
CA HIS A 4 2.92 -17.78 -25.76
C HIS A 4 2.84 -16.55 -24.85
N HIS A 5 3.90 -15.74 -24.79
CA HIS A 5 3.92 -14.52 -23.97
C HIS A 5 2.94 -13.46 -24.51
N ILE A 6 2.84 -13.31 -25.84
CA ILE A 6 1.89 -12.39 -26.48
C ILE A 6 0.44 -12.78 -26.14
N ARG A 7 0.11 -14.08 -26.12
CA ARG A 7 -1.23 -14.56 -25.78
C ARG A 7 -1.61 -14.34 -24.31
N ILE A 8 -0.66 -14.47 -23.38
CA ILE A 8 -0.91 -14.22 -21.96
C ILE A 8 -1.15 -12.72 -21.70
N ILE A 9 -0.39 -11.84 -22.37
CA ILE A 9 -0.55 -10.38 -22.26
C ILE A 9 -1.90 -9.94 -22.84
N SER A 10 -2.35 -10.52 -23.95
CA SER A 10 -3.66 -10.22 -24.55
C SER A 10 -4.84 -10.69 -23.68
N VAL A 11 -4.70 -11.81 -22.96
CA VAL A 11 -5.74 -12.31 -22.04
C VAL A 11 -5.83 -11.47 -20.76
N LEU A 12 -4.69 -10.98 -20.24
CA LEU A 12 -4.65 -10.06 -19.10
C LEU A 12 -5.27 -8.69 -19.41
N LEU A 13 -5.10 -8.17 -20.63
CA LEU A 13 -5.67 -6.89 -21.05
C LEU A 13 -7.20 -6.93 -21.26
N ILE A 14 -7.74 -8.09 -21.61
CA ILE A 14 -9.20 -8.29 -21.82
C ILE A 14 -9.91 -8.58 -20.49
N ALA A 15 -9.23 -9.21 -19.53
CA ALA A 15 -9.77 -9.45 -18.19
C ALA A 15 -9.91 -8.18 -17.33
N SER A 16 -9.25 -7.07 -17.68
CA SER A 16 -9.38 -5.77 -17.01
C SER A 16 -10.52 -4.89 -17.53
N LEU A 17 -11.12 -5.23 -18.69
CA LEU A 17 -12.16 -4.39 -19.31
C LEU A 17 -13.59 -4.53 -18.74
N PRO A 18 -14.03 -5.60 -18.05
CA PRO A 18 -15.37 -5.64 -17.49
C PRO A 18 -15.50 -4.98 -16.10
N PHE A 19 -14.42 -4.49 -15.48
CA PHE A 19 -14.51 -3.83 -14.16
C PHE A 19 -15.12 -2.41 -14.22
N THR A 20 -15.36 -1.86 -15.41
CA THR A 20 -15.83 -0.46 -15.57
C THR A 20 -17.36 -0.31 -15.69
N ILE A 21 -18.17 -1.37 -15.66
CA ILE A 21 -19.63 -1.26 -15.96
C ILE A 21 -20.56 -1.49 -14.75
N ALA A 22 -20.07 -1.60 -13.52
CA ALA A 22 -20.92 -1.98 -12.38
C ALA A 22 -20.89 -1.07 -11.15
N ILE A 23 -20.63 0.24 -11.29
CA ILE A 23 -20.87 1.20 -10.19
C ILE A 23 -21.57 2.45 -10.75
N GLU A 24 -22.84 2.31 -11.10
CA GLU A 24 -23.75 3.46 -11.13
C GLU A 24 -24.84 3.24 -10.10
N GLY A 25 -24.42 3.24 -8.83
CA GLY A 25 -25.31 3.43 -7.71
C GLY A 25 -25.58 4.91 -7.57
N LYS A 26 -26.76 5.38 -8.01
CA LYS A 26 -27.28 6.72 -7.74
C LYS A 26 -27.58 6.85 -6.24
N GLY A 27 -26.54 7.06 -5.43
CA GLY A 27 -26.64 7.53 -4.05
C GLY A 27 -26.49 9.05 -4.02
N ASN A 28 -27.21 9.73 -3.13
CA ASN A 28 -26.95 11.13 -2.79
C ASN A 28 -25.66 11.25 -1.94
N SER A 29 -24.54 10.74 -2.44
CA SER A 29 -23.24 10.94 -1.83
C SER A 29 -22.65 12.23 -2.41
N SER A 30 -22.35 13.19 -1.55
CA SER A 30 -21.31 14.17 -1.87
C SER A 30 -20.06 13.37 -2.20
N GLU A 31 -19.47 13.61 -3.38
CA GLU A 31 -18.18 13.02 -3.75
C GLU A 31 -17.16 13.28 -2.63
N PRO A 32 -16.33 12.28 -2.25
CA PRO A 32 -15.29 12.48 -1.25
C PRO A 32 -14.38 13.64 -1.66
N SER A 33 -13.98 14.48 -0.70
CA SER A 33 -12.99 15.53 -0.97
C SER A 33 -11.64 14.91 -1.29
N ASP A 34 -10.74 15.69 -1.92
CA ASP A 34 -9.37 15.21 -2.14
C ASP A 34 -8.65 14.86 -0.83
N ALA A 35 -8.96 15.57 0.27
CA ALA A 35 -8.47 15.24 1.59
C ALA A 35 -8.94 13.85 2.05
N ASP A 36 -10.25 13.56 1.94
CA ASP A 36 -10.81 12.25 2.32
C ASP A 36 -10.15 11.11 1.50
N ARG A 37 -9.87 11.36 0.22
CA ARG A 37 -9.23 10.39 -0.67
C ARG A 37 -7.77 10.14 -0.29
N ILE A 38 -7.03 11.19 0.07
CA ILE A 38 -5.64 11.08 0.51
C ILE A 38 -5.55 10.41 1.88
N GLU A 39 -6.42 10.75 2.83
CA GLU A 39 -6.47 10.09 4.14
C GLU A 39 -6.78 8.60 4.03
N PHE A 40 -7.72 8.23 3.17
CA PHE A 40 -8.01 6.83 2.89
C PHE A 40 -6.81 6.11 2.28
N ALA A 41 -6.17 6.70 1.25
CA ALA A 41 -4.97 6.14 0.63
C ALA A 41 -3.84 5.99 1.66
N LEU A 42 -3.60 7.00 2.49
CA LEU A 42 -2.57 6.96 3.53
C LEU A 42 -2.79 5.82 4.54
N ASN A 43 -4.04 5.57 4.95
CA ASN A 43 -4.35 4.44 5.81
C ASN A 43 -4.04 3.08 5.15
N LEU A 44 -4.22 2.97 3.82
CA LEU A 44 -3.82 1.76 3.08
C LEU A 44 -2.30 1.60 3.06
N GLU A 45 -1.54 2.67 2.85
CA GLU A 45 -0.07 2.62 2.89
C GLU A 45 0.43 2.16 4.27
N TYR A 46 -0.17 2.64 5.37
CA TYR A 46 0.15 2.16 6.73
C TYR A 46 -0.16 0.68 6.91
N LEU A 47 -1.32 0.23 6.43
CA LEU A 47 -1.72 -1.18 6.48
C LEU A 47 -0.74 -2.06 5.70
N GLU A 48 -0.39 -1.67 4.48
CA GLU A 48 0.51 -2.43 3.61
C GLU A 48 1.94 -2.46 4.14
N ALA A 49 2.45 -1.32 4.64
CA ALA A 49 3.76 -1.25 5.28
C ALA A 49 3.84 -2.21 6.46
N GLU A 50 2.89 -2.15 7.41
CA GLU A 50 2.86 -3.05 8.56
C GLU A 50 2.71 -4.52 8.14
N PHE A 51 1.81 -4.80 7.18
CA PHE A 51 1.57 -6.15 6.69
C PHE A 51 2.83 -6.77 6.07
N PHE A 52 3.52 -6.05 5.19
CA PHE A 52 4.72 -6.56 4.53
C PHE A 52 5.93 -6.60 5.47
N LEU A 53 6.10 -5.61 6.36
CA LEU A 53 7.19 -5.59 7.35
C LEU A 53 7.08 -6.78 8.31
N TYR A 54 5.91 -7.03 8.90
CA TYR A 54 5.72 -8.21 9.73
C TYR A 54 5.86 -9.50 8.93
N GLY A 55 5.28 -9.57 7.73
CA GLY A 55 5.37 -10.74 6.88
C GLY A 55 6.81 -11.15 6.52
N ALA A 56 7.67 -10.18 6.22
CA ALA A 56 9.06 -10.44 5.81
C ALA A 56 10.07 -10.48 6.97
N LEU A 57 9.93 -9.58 7.95
CA LEU A 57 10.95 -9.29 8.97
C LEU A 57 10.50 -9.64 10.38
N GLY A 58 9.20 -9.58 10.66
CA GLY A 58 8.61 -9.97 11.95
C GLY A 58 8.49 -8.82 12.96
N TYR A 59 8.68 -7.59 12.52
CA TYR A 59 8.50 -6.35 13.28
C TYR A 59 7.98 -5.26 12.33
N GLY A 60 7.44 -4.16 12.87
CA GLY A 60 6.69 -3.15 12.12
C GLY A 60 7.41 -1.81 11.97
N LEU A 61 6.62 -0.77 11.73
CA LEU A 61 7.12 0.61 11.60
C LEU A 61 7.75 1.12 12.90
N ASP A 62 7.29 0.61 14.05
CA ASP A 62 7.85 0.90 15.37
C ASP A 62 9.36 0.62 15.48
N VAL A 63 9.89 -0.26 14.64
CA VAL A 63 11.32 -0.56 14.54
C VAL A 63 11.95 0.08 13.29
N VAL A 64 11.29 0.01 12.13
CA VAL A 64 11.90 0.41 10.85
C VAL A 64 11.88 1.93 10.62
N ALA A 65 10.82 2.60 11.04
CA ALA A 65 10.62 4.03 10.90
C ALA A 65 9.75 4.57 12.04
N PRO A 66 10.27 4.59 13.29
CA PRO A 66 9.49 4.93 14.48
C PRO A 66 8.85 6.32 14.41
N GLU A 67 9.45 7.24 13.65
CA GLU A 67 8.91 8.57 13.37
C GLU A 67 7.57 8.55 12.63
N LEU A 68 7.30 7.50 11.84
CA LEU A 68 6.06 7.33 11.08
C LEU A 68 4.98 6.59 11.89
N ALA A 69 5.38 5.79 12.89
CA ALA A 69 4.43 5.03 13.71
C ALA A 69 3.52 5.92 14.59
N GLY A 70 3.85 7.21 14.75
CA GLY A 70 3.02 8.18 15.48
C GLY A 70 2.78 7.84 16.95
N GLY A 71 3.56 6.93 17.53
CA GLY A 71 3.35 6.40 18.89
C GLY A 71 2.16 5.45 19.04
N GLY A 72 1.57 4.98 17.93
CA GLY A 72 0.52 3.97 17.95
C GLY A 72 1.01 2.61 18.47
N PRO A 73 0.11 1.75 19.00
CA PRO A 73 0.49 0.40 19.37
C PRO A 73 0.81 -0.43 18.12
N ALA A 74 1.72 -1.40 18.27
CA ALA A 74 1.98 -2.40 17.24
C ALA A 74 0.68 -3.17 16.86
N PRO A 75 0.55 -3.61 15.60
CA PRO A 75 -0.62 -4.34 15.14
C PRO A 75 -0.79 -5.67 15.89
N ILE A 76 -2.04 -5.99 16.22
CA ILE A 76 -2.38 -7.21 16.97
C ILE A 76 -2.43 -8.41 16.01
N GLY A 77 -1.67 -9.46 16.32
CA GLY A 77 -1.70 -10.73 15.58
C GLY A 77 -0.77 -10.78 14.37
N ALA A 78 -0.06 -9.70 14.05
CA ALA A 78 0.97 -9.70 13.02
C ALA A 78 2.17 -10.56 13.44
N GLN A 79 2.67 -11.41 12.53
CA GLN A 79 3.73 -12.38 12.81
C GLN A 79 4.62 -12.56 11.58
N LEU A 80 5.83 -13.05 11.80
CA LEU A 80 6.73 -13.46 10.74
C LEU A 80 6.13 -14.58 9.89
N ALA A 81 6.00 -14.35 8.59
CA ALA A 81 5.46 -15.36 7.69
C ALA A 81 6.50 -16.42 7.32
N ALA A 82 6.01 -17.65 7.11
CA ALA A 82 6.79 -18.79 6.64
C ALA A 82 7.00 -18.71 5.11
N LEU A 83 7.82 -17.74 4.67
CA LEU A 83 8.14 -17.50 3.26
C LEU A 83 9.46 -18.17 2.86
N SER A 84 9.52 -18.64 1.60
CA SER A 84 10.79 -19.03 0.98
C SER A 84 11.73 -17.82 0.85
N PRO A 85 13.06 -18.01 0.73
CA PRO A 85 14.01 -16.90 0.67
C PRO A 85 13.68 -15.88 -0.43
N LEU A 86 13.40 -16.34 -1.65
CA LEU A 86 13.05 -15.47 -2.78
C LEU A 86 11.78 -14.65 -2.51
N VAL A 87 10.74 -15.26 -1.94
CA VAL A 87 9.49 -14.55 -1.65
C VAL A 87 9.68 -13.57 -0.50
N ARG A 88 10.45 -13.93 0.53
CA ARG A 88 10.79 -13.03 1.63
C ARG A 88 11.53 -11.78 1.13
N ASP A 89 12.49 -11.95 0.22
CA ASP A 89 13.22 -10.81 -0.37
C ASP A 89 12.30 -9.91 -1.19
N LEU A 90 11.33 -10.49 -1.92
CA LEU A 90 10.33 -9.73 -2.66
C LEU A 90 9.39 -8.96 -1.72
N ILE A 91 8.86 -9.61 -0.69
CA ILE A 91 7.97 -8.96 0.30
C ILE A 91 8.73 -7.89 1.08
N SER A 92 10.03 -8.09 1.35
CA SER A 92 10.88 -7.05 1.96
C SER A 92 10.99 -5.81 1.06
N GLN A 93 11.08 -5.99 -0.26
CA GLN A 93 11.13 -4.87 -1.18
C GLN A 93 9.81 -4.09 -1.20
N PHE A 94 8.66 -4.77 -1.21
CA PHE A 94 7.35 -4.11 -1.07
C PHE A 94 7.26 -3.36 0.25
N ALA A 95 7.67 -3.98 1.36
CA ALA A 95 7.69 -3.33 2.67
C ALA A 95 8.48 -2.01 2.65
N TYR A 96 9.66 -1.98 2.03
CA TYR A 96 10.47 -0.76 1.92
C TYR A 96 9.89 0.27 0.95
N GLN A 97 9.13 -0.15 -0.07
CA GLN A 97 8.42 0.77 -0.96
C GLN A 97 7.31 1.51 -0.21
N GLU A 98 6.50 0.81 0.58
CA GLU A 98 5.42 1.45 1.34
C GLU A 98 5.95 2.37 2.45
N VAL A 99 7.05 2.00 3.11
CA VAL A 99 7.77 2.92 4.01
C VAL A 99 8.24 4.17 3.26
N GLY A 100 8.68 4.02 2.01
CA GLY A 100 9.05 5.13 1.14
C GLY A 100 7.86 6.04 0.83
N HIS A 101 6.70 5.49 0.53
CA HIS A 101 5.46 6.25 0.30
C HIS A 101 5.06 7.04 1.55
N LEU A 102 5.05 6.40 2.72
CA LEU A 102 4.76 7.06 4.00
C LEU A 102 5.71 8.23 4.28
N ARG A 103 7.02 8.04 4.05
CA ARG A 103 8.01 9.13 4.18
C ARG A 103 7.72 10.28 3.24
N PHE A 104 7.44 9.98 1.96
CA PHE A 104 7.15 11.01 0.98
C PHE A 104 5.95 11.87 1.40
N ILE A 105 4.86 11.23 1.83
CA ILE A 105 3.65 11.92 2.27
C ILE A 105 3.92 12.72 3.55
N HIS A 106 4.61 12.14 4.54
CA HIS A 106 4.97 12.83 5.79
C HIS A 106 5.79 14.09 5.54
N TYR A 107 6.80 14.01 4.65
CA TYR A 107 7.62 15.17 4.30
C TYR A 107 6.89 16.18 3.42
N LEU A 108 5.96 15.75 2.57
CA LEU A 108 5.14 16.66 1.77
C LEU A 108 4.24 17.51 2.67
N PHE A 109 3.53 16.89 3.63
CA PHE A 109 2.65 17.62 4.54
C PHE A 109 3.42 18.52 5.51
N THR A 110 4.52 18.04 6.08
CA THR A 110 5.36 18.88 6.95
C THR A 110 6.01 20.05 6.20
N PHE A 111 6.24 19.92 4.89
CA PHE A 111 6.72 21.04 4.07
C PHE A 111 5.61 22.08 3.84
N GLU A 112 4.39 21.67 3.48
CA GLU A 112 3.25 22.58 3.31
C GLU A 112 2.94 23.36 4.61
N ASP A 113 3.00 22.70 5.77
CA ASP A 113 2.76 23.33 7.08
C ASP A 113 3.85 24.35 7.50
N ILE A 114 5.04 24.32 6.88
CA ILE A 114 6.12 25.30 7.15
C ILE A 114 5.91 26.61 6.37
N PHE A 115 5.15 26.60 5.27
CA PHE A 115 4.95 27.76 4.40
C PHE A 115 3.58 28.46 4.58
N ILE A 116 2.82 28.10 5.62
CA ILE A 116 1.56 28.76 6.01
C ILE A 116 1.69 29.41 7.40
#